data_AF-A0ABC8SBN4-F1
#
_entry.id   AF-A0ABC8SBN4-F1
#
_cell.length_a   1.000
_cell.length_b   1.000
_cell.length_c   1.000
_cell.angle_alpha   90.00
_cell.angle_beta   90.00
_cell.angle_gamma   90.00
#
_symmetry.space_group_name_H-M   'P 1'
#
loop_
_entity.id
_entity.type
_entity.pdbx_description
1 polymer ?
#
loop_
_entity_poly.entity_id
_entity_poly.type
_entity_poly.pdbx_seq_one_letter_code
_entity_poly.pdbx_strand_id
1 'polypeptide(L)'
;MGAKLHIESGDIQGIIDPSLRNEYDIQSMWKIAEKALMCVQPHGSMRPSISDVIKEIQDAISIERGAEAVREGSSDDISRLSVHSSINMSSLDFGANDNSLSIDDSISQPTAR
;
A
#
# COMPACT_ATOMS: atom_id res chain seq x y z
N MET A 1 5.81 -9.02 -26.21
CA MET A 1 6.46 -7.73 -25.95
C MET A 1 6.37 -7.50 -24.45
N GLY A 2 7.48 -7.34 -23.73
CA GLY A 2 7.47 -7.28 -22.26
C GLY A 2 6.96 -5.93 -21.74
N ALA A 3 6.48 -5.88 -20.49
CA ALA A 3 5.98 -4.64 -19.88
C ALA A 3 7.04 -3.52 -19.84
N LYS A 4 8.31 -3.87 -19.69
CA LYS A 4 9.43 -2.92 -19.70
C LYS A 4 9.50 -2.06 -20.96
N LEU A 5 9.29 -2.65 -22.15
CA LEU A 5 9.40 -1.91 -23.42
C LEU A 5 8.31 -0.84 -23.56
N HIS A 6 7.09 -1.19 -23.14
CA HIS A 6 5.96 -0.28 -23.15
C HIS A 6 6.19 0.94 -22.24
N ILE A 7 6.79 0.73 -21.07
CA ILE A 7 7.18 1.80 -20.15
C ILE A 7 8.26 2.70 -20.77
N GLU A 8 9.30 2.10 -21.36
CA GLU A 8 10.39 2.86 -22.03
C GLU A 8 9.90 3.64 -23.26
N SER A 9 8.87 3.16 -23.95
CA SER A 9 8.27 3.85 -25.11
C SER A 9 7.19 4.86 -24.74
N GLY A 10 6.84 5.02 -23.46
CA GLY A 10 5.77 5.91 -23.04
C GLY A 10 4.35 5.36 -23.21
N ASP A 11 4.20 4.07 -23.52
CA ASP A 11 2.92 3.40 -23.75
C ASP A 11 2.45 2.63 -22.52
N ILE A 12 1.97 3.33 -21.49
CA ILE A 12 1.41 2.69 -20.29
C ILE A 12 0.15 1.87 -20.59
N GLN A 13 -0.61 2.24 -21.63
CA GLN A 13 -1.85 1.58 -22.01
C GLN A 13 -1.60 0.14 -22.47
N GLY A 14 -0.47 -0.12 -23.13
CA GLY A 14 -0.06 -1.45 -23.57
C GLY A 14 0.19 -2.47 -22.43
N ILE A 15 0.23 -2.06 -21.17
CA ILE A 15 0.44 -2.95 -20.02
C ILE A 15 -0.70 -2.98 -19.00
N ILE A 16 -1.72 -2.13 -19.17
CA ILE A 16 -2.86 -2.05 -18.26
C ILE A 16 -3.82 -3.21 -18.54
N ASP A 17 -4.33 -3.82 -17.48
CA ASP A 17 -5.32 -4.89 -17.59
C ASP A 17 -6.62 -4.36 -18.24
N PRO A 18 -7.05 -4.92 -19.39
CA PRO A 18 -8.31 -4.53 -20.03
C PRO A 18 -9.55 -4.67 -19.14
N SER A 19 -9.50 -5.52 -18.09
CA SER A 19 -10.61 -5.68 -17.16
C SER A 19 -10.87 -4.44 -16.30
N LEU A 20 -9.91 -3.51 -16.22
CA LEU A 20 -10.04 -2.26 -15.46
C LEU A 20 -10.94 -1.23 -16.14
N ARG A 21 -11.39 -1.46 -17.39
CA ARG A 21 -12.42 -0.65 -18.09
C ARG A 21 -12.22 0.87 -18.04
N ASN A 22 -10.98 1.34 -17.99
CA ASN A 22 -10.63 2.76 -17.84
C ASN A 22 -11.07 3.40 -16.50
N GLU A 23 -11.32 2.59 -15.47
CA GLU A 23 -11.57 3.01 -14.10
C GLU A 23 -10.24 3.10 -13.32
N TYR A 24 -9.34 3.95 -13.81
CA TYR A 24 -8.06 4.23 -13.18
C TYR A 24 -7.53 5.60 -13.57
N ASP A 25 -6.74 6.20 -12.71
CA ASP A 25 -5.97 7.39 -13.03
C ASP A 25 -4.63 7.04 -13.72
N ILE A 26 -4.28 7.76 -14.78
CA ILE A 26 -3.08 7.45 -15.56
C ILE A 26 -1.79 7.70 -14.75
N GLN A 27 -1.78 8.70 -13.86
CA GLN A 27 -0.62 9.02 -13.02
C GLN A 27 -0.45 7.97 -11.91
N SER A 28 -1.55 7.47 -11.36
CA SER A 28 -1.50 6.36 -10.39
C SER A 28 -0.90 5.10 -11.05
N MET A 29 -1.29 4.79 -12.28
CA MET A 29 -0.73 3.66 -13.06
C MET A 29 0.77 3.81 -13.36
N TRP A 30 1.22 5.00 -13.75
CA TRP A 30 2.64 5.28 -13.98
C TRP A 30 3.48 5.05 -12.73
N LYS A 31 3.06 5.59 -11.58
CA LYS A 31 3.75 5.39 -10.29
C LYS A 31 3.93 3.91 -9.95
N ILE A 32 2.85 3.11 -10.09
CA ILE A 32 2.90 1.68 -9.79
C ILE A 32 3.81 0.94 -10.78
N ALA A 33 3.69 1.23 -12.07
CA ALA A 33 4.46 0.53 -13.09
C ALA A 33 5.98 0.78 -12.96
N GLU A 34 6.38 2.03 -12.69
CA GLU A 34 7.78 2.37 -12.45
C GLU A 34 8.34 1.65 -11.23
N LYS A 35 7.60 1.65 -10.10
CA LYS A 35 8.06 0.96 -8.90
C LYS A 35 8.10 -0.56 -9.08
N ALA A 36 7.12 -1.15 -9.77
CA ALA A 36 7.12 -2.56 -10.09
C ALA A 36 8.37 -2.97 -10.90
N LEU A 37 8.80 -2.13 -11.85
CA LEU A 37 10.03 -2.36 -12.61
C LEU A 37 11.29 -2.34 -11.73
N MET A 38 11.31 -1.52 -10.67
CA MET A 38 12.40 -1.51 -9.68
C MET A 38 12.36 -2.77 -8.78
N CYS A 39 11.18 -3.28 -8.42
CA CYS A 39 11.04 -4.48 -7.60
C CYS A 39 11.61 -5.75 -8.26
N VAL A 40 11.62 -5.80 -9.60
CA VAL A 40 12.07 -6.98 -10.36
C VAL A 40 13.50 -6.84 -10.90
N GLN A 41 14.30 -5.94 -10.35
CA GLN A 41 15.71 -5.80 -10.77
C GLN A 41 16.48 -7.12 -10.55
N PRO A 42 17.41 -7.49 -11.45
CA PRO A 42 18.15 -8.74 -11.35
C PRO A 42 18.93 -8.86 -10.03
N HIS A 43 19.49 -7.74 -9.58
CA HIS A 43 20.28 -7.66 -8.34
C HIS A 43 19.41 -7.18 -7.19
N GLY A 44 19.40 -7.93 -6.08
CA GLY A 44 18.58 -7.62 -4.90
C GLY A 44 18.89 -6.25 -4.28
N SER A 45 20.15 -5.81 -4.34
CA SER A 45 20.58 -4.49 -3.85
C SER A 45 20.02 -3.30 -4.64
N MET A 46 19.52 -3.52 -5.85
CA MET A 46 18.86 -2.49 -6.67
C MET A 46 17.34 -2.46 -6.47
N ARG A 47 16.80 -3.43 -5.73
CA ARG A 47 15.37 -3.49 -5.43
C ARG A 47 15.07 -2.52 -4.29
N PRO A 48 13.92 -1.83 -4.33
CA PRO A 48 13.51 -0.93 -3.26
C PRO A 48 13.25 -1.68 -1.95
N SER A 49 13.33 -0.97 -0.83
CA SER A 49 12.87 -1.52 0.45
C SER A 49 11.36 -1.68 0.43
N ILE A 50 10.81 -2.57 1.28
CA ILE A 50 9.35 -2.72 1.38
C ILE A 50 8.67 -1.41 1.81
N SER A 51 9.33 -0.61 2.64
CA SER A 51 8.84 0.71 3.07
C SER A 51 8.71 1.68 1.89
N ASP A 52 9.68 1.69 0.96
CA ASP A 52 9.61 2.51 -0.25
C ASP A 52 8.48 2.06 -1.18
N VAL A 53 8.24 0.75 -1.27
CA VAL A 53 7.13 0.19 -2.05
C VAL A 53 5.78 0.60 -1.44
N ILE A 54 5.63 0.49 -0.12
CA ILE A 54 4.41 0.91 0.58
C ILE A 54 4.13 2.38 0.35
N LYS A 55 5.16 3.24 0.44
CA LYS A 55 5.02 4.68 0.18
C LYS A 55 4.48 4.96 -1.22
N GLU A 56 5.03 4.30 -2.24
CA GLU A 56 4.55 4.50 -3.62
C GLU A 56 3.11 4.03 -3.82
N ILE A 57 2.73 2.91 -3.19
CA ILE A 57 1.34 2.42 -3.24
C ILE A 57 0.40 3.43 -2.57
N GLN A 58 0.78 4.00 -1.43
CA GLN A 58 -0.01 5.03 -0.74
C GLN A 58 -0.16 6.29 -1.57
N ASP A 59 0.91 6.73 -2.25
CA ASP A 59 0.87 7.87 -3.17
C ASP A 59 -0.09 7.60 -4.35
N ALA A 60 0.01 6.43 -4.98
CA ALA A 60 -0.86 6.05 -6.10
C ALA A 60 -2.34 6.00 -5.67
N ILE A 61 -2.64 5.43 -4.51
CA ILE A 61 -4.00 5.43 -3.93
C ILE A 61 -4.50 6.86 -3.67
N SER A 62 -3.62 7.76 -3.20
CA SER A 62 -3.98 9.14 -2.93
C SER A 62 -4.35 9.89 -4.21
N ILE A 63 -3.65 9.62 -5.31
CA ILE A 63 -3.98 10.15 -6.64
C ILE A 63 -5.35 9.63 -7.09
N GLU A 64 -5.58 8.32 -7.01
CA GLU A 64 -6.84 7.70 -7.42
C GLU A 64 -8.04 8.29 -6.67
N ARG A 65 -7.92 8.44 -5.35
CA ARG A 65 -8.96 9.05 -4.50
C ARG A 65 -9.17 10.54 -4.78
N GLY A 66 -8.11 11.26 -5.13
CA GLY A 66 -8.18 12.65 -5.55
C GLY A 66 -8.90 12.81 -6.89
N ALA A 67 -8.73 11.87 -7.81
CA ALA A 67 -9.44 11.84 -9.08
C ALA A 67 -10.95 11.60 -8.89
N GLU A 68 -11.33 10.69 -7.98
CA GLU A 68 -12.75 10.42 -7.67
C GLU A 68 -13.47 11.63 -7.05
N ALA A 69 -12.79 12.42 -6.22
CA ALA A 69 -13.35 13.67 -5.68
C ALA A 69 -13.69 14.72 -6.75
N VAL A 70 -13.02 14.68 -7.92
CA VAL A 70 -13.31 15.56 -9.06
C VAL A 70 -14.50 15.03 -9.88
N ARG A 71 -14.75 13.72 -9.86
CA ARG A 71 -15.80 13.05 -10.65
C ARG A 71 -17.19 13.05 -9.96
N GLU A 72 -17.23 13.12 -8.63
CA GLU A 72 -18.44 12.99 -7.80
C GLU A 72 -18.94 14.32 -7.18
N GLY A 73 -18.62 15.50 -7.75
CA GLY A 73 -18.66 16.74 -6.95
C GLY A 73 -19.17 18.04 -7.57
N SER A 74 -20.21 18.01 -8.41
CA SER A 74 -21.13 19.15 -8.51
C SER A 74 -22.21 18.99 -7.44
N SER A 75 -21.93 19.48 -6.24
CA SER A 75 -22.93 19.99 -5.28
C SER A 75 -22.19 20.61 -4.11
N ASP A 76 -22.41 21.90 -3.93
CA ASP A 76 -21.96 22.64 -2.76
C ASP A 76 -22.61 22.07 -1.47
N ASP A 77 -21.90 22.26 -0.36
CA ASP A 77 -22.32 22.25 1.06
C ASP A 77 -21.84 21.13 2.01
N ILE A 78 -21.49 21.63 3.22
CA ILE A 78 -21.37 20.99 4.55
C ILE A 78 -20.03 20.28 4.84
N SER A 79 -19.26 20.56 5.89
CA SER A 79 -19.24 21.60 6.92
C SER A 79 -17.89 21.47 7.66
N ARG A 80 -17.25 22.60 7.92
CA ARG A 80 -16.06 22.70 8.78
C ARG A 80 -16.47 22.48 10.24
N LEU A 81 -16.27 21.29 10.79
CA LEU A 81 -16.34 21.06 12.25
C LEU A 81 -15.17 20.16 12.67
N SER A 82 -14.11 20.79 13.17
CA SER A 82 -13.70 20.80 14.60
C SER A 82 -12.86 19.58 14.97
N VAL A 83 -11.53 19.67 14.90
CA VAL A 83 -10.66 20.03 16.05
C VAL A 83 -11.35 19.81 17.41
N HIS A 84 -10.81 18.85 18.15
CA HIS A 84 -11.03 18.51 19.57
C HIS A 84 -12.08 17.42 19.90
N SER A 85 -11.61 16.23 20.29
CA SER A 85 -12.00 15.57 21.55
C SER A 85 -11.28 14.22 21.74
N SER A 86 -10.39 14.18 22.73
CA SER A 86 -9.85 12.98 23.35
C SER A 86 -10.98 12.20 24.05
N ILE A 87 -11.16 10.91 23.75
CA ILE A 87 -11.94 10.01 24.60
C ILE A 87 -11.27 8.63 24.70
N ASN A 88 -10.98 8.30 25.96
CA ASN A 88 -10.50 7.05 26.50
C ASN A 88 -11.49 5.90 26.19
N MET A 89 -11.07 4.86 25.48
CA MET A 89 -11.88 3.64 25.30
C MET A 89 -11.51 2.63 26.38
N SER A 90 -12.00 2.86 27.58
CA SER A 90 -12.12 1.83 28.62
C SER A 90 -13.57 1.35 28.68
N SER A 91 -13.76 0.03 28.78
CA SER A 91 -14.98 -0.70 29.13
C SER A 91 -15.76 -1.37 27.98
N LEU A 92 -15.25 -2.53 27.54
CA LEU A 92 -16.10 -3.71 27.34
C LEU A 92 -15.58 -4.80 28.27
N ASP A 93 -16.39 -5.14 29.27
CA ASP A 93 -16.22 -6.27 30.16
C ASP A 93 -16.68 -7.55 29.42
N PHE A 94 -15.73 -8.45 29.17
CA PHE A 94 -16.02 -9.86 28.96
C PHE A 94 -14.82 -10.69 29.45
N GLY A 95 -14.96 -11.26 30.65
CA GLY A 95 -14.47 -12.58 31.02
C GLY A 95 -12.96 -12.84 30.93
N ALA A 96 -12.33 -12.91 32.10
CA ALA A 96 -11.00 -13.45 32.32
C ALA A 96 -10.63 -14.66 31.44
N ASN A 97 -9.52 -14.55 30.69
CA ASN A 97 -8.56 -15.65 30.59
C ASN A 97 -7.14 -15.08 30.47
N ASP A 98 -6.32 -15.39 31.45
CA ASP A 98 -4.89 -15.19 31.41
C ASP A 98 -4.31 -16.33 30.57
N ASN A 99 -3.77 -16.03 29.39
CA ASN A 99 -2.82 -16.93 28.76
C ASN A 99 -1.74 -16.14 28.03
N SER A 100 -0.92 -15.46 28.83
CA SER A 100 0.38 -14.98 28.39
C SER A 100 1.30 -16.19 28.24
N LEU A 101 1.51 -16.66 27.00
CA LEU A 101 2.53 -17.66 26.73
C LEU A 101 3.89 -16.95 26.73
N SER A 102 4.58 -17.05 27.87
CA SER A 102 5.99 -16.71 28.00
C SER A 102 6.80 -17.58 27.04
N ILE A 103 7.61 -16.93 26.20
CA ILE A 103 8.65 -17.59 25.43
C ILE A 103 9.69 -18.09 26.44
N ASP A 104 9.70 -19.40 26.68
CA ASP A 104 10.73 -20.07 27.46
C ASP A 104 11.99 -20.20 26.60
N ASP A 105 13.05 -19.52 27.01
CA ASP A 105 14.38 -19.60 26.43
C ASP A 105 15.19 -20.58 27.30
N SER A 106 15.34 -21.82 26.84
CA SER A 106 16.20 -22.82 27.49
C SER A 106 16.75 -23.84 26.49
N ILE A 107 17.86 -23.42 25.85
CA ILE A 107 19.10 -24.16 25.51
C ILE A 107 19.02 -25.70 25.54
N SER A 108 19.28 -26.32 24.38
CA SER A 108 19.97 -27.61 24.32
C SER A 108 21.16 -27.53 23.35
N GLN A 109 22.35 -27.74 23.93
CA GLN A 109 23.68 -27.65 23.33
C GLN A 109 23.86 -28.46 22.03
N PRO A 110 24.74 -28.03 21.11
CA PRO A 110 25.20 -28.87 20.02
C PRO A 110 26.12 -29.99 20.57
N THR A 111 25.76 -31.24 20.31
CA THR A 111 26.62 -32.40 20.60
C THR A 111 27.55 -32.63 19.41
N ALA A 112 28.87 -32.66 19.67
CA ALA A 112 29.88 -33.02 18.67
C ALA A 112 29.84 -34.53 18.36
N ARG A 113 30.04 -34.86 17.08
CA ARG A 113 30.63 -36.12 16.64
C ARG A 113 31.52 -35.86 15.44
#